data_AF-A0A645C7H7-F1
#
_entry.id   AF-A0A645C7H7-F1
#
_cell.length_a   1.000
_cell.length_b   1.000
_cell.length_c   1.000
_cell.angle_alpha   90.00
_cell.angle_beta   90.00
_cell.angle_gamma   90.00
#
_symmetry.space_group_name_H-M   'P 1'
#
loop_
_entity.id
_entity.type
_entity.pdbx_description
1 polymer ?
#
loop_
_entity_poly.entity_id
_entity_poly.type
_entity_poly.pdbx_seq_one_letter_code
_entity_poly.pdbx_strand_id
1 'polypeptide(L)'
;MVFNTTVLDLSPNISYNSATGEFTISQTGNYYVSWWIAVDGAESATTISFGVSLNAGAPIIASSPIVSNQLSGIALISVVAAPAVVTLVNATGFTAFIADTPVQASMIILEVS
;
A
#
# COMPACT_ATOMS: atom_id res chain seq x y z
N MET A 1 -2.38 2.71 5.88
CA MET A 1 -1.02 2.82 6.44
C MET A 1 -0.42 4.14 6.01
N VAL A 2 0.38 4.80 6.84
CA VAL A 2 1.02 6.10 6.51
C VAL A 2 2.50 5.94 6.20
N PHE A 3 2.98 6.69 5.23
CA PHE A 3 4.39 6.92 4.88
C PHE A 3 4.79 8.33 5.29
N ASN A 4 5.93 8.46 5.97
CA ASN A 4 6.36 9.73 6.55
C ASN A 4 7.12 10.65 5.58
N THR A 5 7.64 10.12 4.48
CA THR A 5 8.56 10.86 3.60
C THR A 5 8.27 10.57 2.14
N THR A 6 8.03 11.63 1.37
CA THR A 6 8.01 11.57 -0.10
C THR A 6 9.43 11.73 -0.60
N VAL A 7 9.99 10.68 -1.21
CA VAL A 7 11.35 10.70 -1.77
C VAL A 7 11.37 11.30 -3.17
N LEU A 8 10.34 11.01 -3.97
CA LEU A 8 10.22 11.45 -5.34
C LEU A 8 8.75 11.69 -5.68
N ASP A 9 8.48 12.84 -6.28
CA ASP A 9 7.16 13.18 -6.83
C ASP A 9 7.37 13.77 -8.23
N LEU A 10 6.98 13.01 -9.25
CA LEU A 10 7.11 13.38 -10.66
C LEU A 10 5.74 13.39 -11.36
N SER A 11 4.68 12.98 -10.67
CA SER A 11 3.37 12.81 -11.30
C SER A 11 2.51 14.04 -11.04
N PRO A 12 1.97 14.72 -12.07
CA PRO A 12 0.97 15.77 -11.86
C PRO A 12 -0.38 15.19 -11.41
N ASN A 13 -0.57 13.87 -11.52
CA ASN A 13 -1.86 13.20 -11.38
C ASN A 13 -2.01 12.43 -10.07
N ILE A 14 -0.94 12.32 -9.28
CA ILE A 14 -0.93 11.55 -8.04
C ILE A 14 -0.51 12.49 -6.92
N SER A 15 -1.35 12.63 -5.90
CA SER A 15 -1.02 13.36 -4.67
C SER A 15 -1.10 12.43 -3.48
N TYR A 16 -0.30 12.71 -2.45
CA TYR A 16 -0.24 11.89 -1.23
C TYR A 16 -0.62 12.72 0.00
N ASN A 17 -1.54 12.19 0.81
CA ASN A 17 -1.90 12.75 2.11
C ASN A 17 -1.20 11.98 3.24
N SER A 18 -0.18 12.58 3.86
CA SER A 18 0.60 11.94 4.92
C SER A 18 -0.15 11.77 6.25
N ALA A 19 -1.29 12.47 6.44
CA ALA A 19 -2.11 12.30 7.64
C ALA A 19 -2.99 11.04 7.55
N THR A 20 -3.41 10.64 6.35
CA THR A 20 -4.32 9.50 6.14
C THR A 20 -3.64 8.30 5.48
N GLY A 21 -2.53 8.51 4.78
CA GLY A 21 -1.86 7.46 4.01
C GLY A 21 -2.52 7.21 2.65
N GLU A 22 -3.33 8.15 2.18
CA GLU A 22 -4.09 8.04 0.94
C GLU A 22 -3.33 8.67 -0.24
N PHE A 23 -3.25 7.92 -1.33
CA PHE A 23 -2.78 8.41 -2.62
C PHE A 23 -4.01 8.73 -3.48
N THR A 24 -4.20 10.00 -3.82
CA THR A 24 -5.31 10.43 -4.70
C THR A 24 -4.82 10.52 -6.14
N ILE A 25 -5.45 9.74 -7.01
CA ILE A 25 -5.23 9.74 -8.45
C ILE A 25 -6.31 10.58 -9.12
N SER A 26 -5.93 11.66 -9.78
CA SER A 26 -6.85 12.63 -10.41
C SER A 26 -7.13 12.37 -11.90
N GLN A 27 -6.47 11.38 -12.50
CA GLN A 27 -6.62 11.02 -13.91
C GLN A 27 -7.02 9.55 -14.07
N THR A 28 -7.85 9.25 -15.07
CA THR A 28 -8.15 7.87 -15.46
C THR A 28 -6.97 7.24 -16.18
N GLY A 29 -6.69 5.97 -15.92
CA GLY A 29 -5.57 5.26 -16.51
C GLY A 29 -5.26 3.97 -15.77
N ASN A 30 -4.23 3.27 -16.21
CA ASN A 30 -3.68 2.13 -15.48
C ASN A 30 -2.46 2.55 -14.69
N TYR A 31 -2.38 2.06 -13.45
CA TYR A 31 -1.28 2.38 -12.55
C TYR A 31 -0.67 1.11 -12.00
N TYR A 32 0.66 1.04 -12.05
CA TYR A 32 1.45 0.01 -11.40
C TYR A 32 1.82 0.47 -9.99
N VAL A 33 1.51 -0.35 -9.00
CA VAL A 33 1.83 -0.11 -7.59
C VAL A 33 2.75 -1.22 -7.12
N SER A 34 3.92 -0.86 -6.59
CA SER A 34 4.85 -1.76 -5.91
C SER A 34 5.06 -1.28 -4.50
N TRP A 35 5.06 -2.21 -3.53
CA TRP A 35 5.22 -1.86 -2.13
C TRP A 35 5.94 -2.95 -1.35
N TRP A 36 6.55 -2.55 -0.24
CA TRP A 36 6.96 -3.45 0.81
C TRP A 36 6.70 -2.82 2.19
N ILE A 37 6.50 -3.67 3.18
CA ILE A 37 6.31 -3.30 4.59
C ILE A 37 7.05 -4.29 5.49
N ALA A 38 7.78 -3.78 6.47
CA ALA A 38 8.39 -4.58 7.51
C ALA A 38 7.39 -4.77 8.66
N VAL A 39 7.09 -6.02 8.96
CA VAL A 39 6.11 -6.42 9.98
C VAL A 39 6.80 -7.23 11.05
N ASP A 40 6.27 -7.17 12.28
CA ASP A 40 6.77 -7.93 13.42
C ASP A 40 5.62 -8.57 14.21
N GLY A 41 4.93 -9.51 13.57
CA GLY A 41 3.77 -10.20 14.13
C GLY A 41 2.44 -9.50 13.88
N ALA A 42 1.36 -10.20 14.21
CA ALA A 42 -0.01 -9.68 14.12
C ALA A 42 -0.94 -10.36 15.13
N GLU A 43 -0.95 -9.89 16.38
CA GLU A 43 -1.74 -10.46 17.49
C GLU A 43 -1.79 -12.01 17.48
N SER A 44 -2.97 -12.61 17.29
CA SER A 44 -3.17 -14.07 17.25
C SER A 44 -3.10 -14.67 15.84
N ALA A 45 -2.81 -13.87 14.82
CA ALA A 45 -2.72 -14.34 13.44
C ALA A 45 -1.51 -15.24 13.24
N THR A 46 -1.71 -16.35 12.53
CA THR A 46 -0.63 -17.27 12.11
C THR A 46 -0.11 -16.96 10.71
N THR A 47 -0.63 -15.91 10.09
CA THR A 47 -0.24 -15.42 8.76
C THR A 47 -0.29 -13.90 8.79
N ILE A 48 0.47 -13.25 7.92
CA ILE A 48 0.39 -11.81 7.70
C ILE A 48 -0.09 -11.54 6.28
N SER A 49 -0.98 -10.56 6.10
CA SER A 49 -1.53 -10.18 4.79
C SER A 49 -1.72 -8.68 4.66
N PHE A 50 -1.21 -8.13 3.57
CA PHE A 50 -1.36 -6.72 3.21
C PHE A 50 -1.69 -6.59 1.74
N GLY A 51 -2.34 -5.51 1.34
CA GLY A 51 -2.69 -5.31 -0.06
C GLY A 51 -3.02 -3.88 -0.41
N VAL A 52 -3.04 -3.62 -1.72
CA VAL A 52 -3.43 -2.34 -2.28
C VAL A 52 -4.94 -2.33 -2.51
N SER A 53 -5.64 -1.36 -1.94
CA SER A 53 -7.07 -1.14 -2.17
C SER A 53 -7.28 0.11 -3.02
N LEU A 54 -8.19 0.01 -3.99
CA LEU A 54 -8.69 1.12 -4.80
C LEU A 54 -10.12 1.47 -4.33
N ASN A 55 -10.34 2.71 -3.92
CA ASN A 55 -11.64 3.23 -3.46
C ASN A 55 -12.29 2.37 -2.36
N ALA A 56 -11.49 1.90 -1.39
CA ALA A 56 -11.91 0.98 -0.32
C ALA A 56 -12.53 -0.35 -0.83
N GLY A 57 -12.25 -0.74 -2.07
CA GLY A 57 -12.64 -2.02 -2.64
C GLY A 57 -11.78 -3.18 -2.13
N ALA A 58 -12.07 -4.38 -2.65
CA ALA A 58 -11.31 -5.59 -2.32
C ALA A 58 -9.81 -5.38 -2.66
N PRO A 59 -8.89 -5.58 -1.69
CA PRO A 59 -7.49 -5.33 -1.94
C PRO A 59 -6.85 -6.44 -2.79
N ILE A 60 -5.81 -6.07 -3.54
CA ILE A 60 -4.89 -7.00 -4.20
C ILE A 60 -3.84 -7.38 -3.15
N ILE A 61 -3.92 -8.60 -2.62
CA ILE A 61 -3.23 -9.05 -1.41
C ILE A 61 -1.93 -9.81 -1.72
N ALA A 62 -0.89 -9.54 -0.92
CA ALA A 62 0.23 -10.44 -0.69
C ALA A 62 0.17 -10.99 0.75
N SER A 63 0.59 -12.24 0.94
CA SER A 63 0.50 -12.93 2.23
C SER A 63 1.71 -13.79 2.52
N SER A 64 2.02 -14.01 3.80
CA SER A 64 3.10 -14.88 4.25
C SER A 64 2.70 -15.67 5.51
N PRO A 65 3.14 -16.95 5.65
CA PRO A 65 3.01 -17.69 6.90
C PRO A 65 4.03 -17.26 7.96
N ILE A 66 5.07 -16.52 7.56
CA ILE A 66 6.03 -15.90 8.46
C ILE A 66 5.50 -14.51 8.79
N VAL A 67 5.19 -14.26 10.07
CA VAL A 67 4.54 -13.03 10.55
C VAL A 67 5.51 -11.91 10.92
N SER A 68 6.79 -12.21 11.09
CA SER A 68 7.86 -11.23 11.24
C SER A 68 8.78 -11.30 10.01
N ASN A 69 8.55 -10.42 9.04
CA ASN A 69 9.25 -10.42 7.77
C ASN A 69 9.21 -9.04 7.09
N GLN A 70 9.84 -8.94 5.92
CA GLN A 70 9.51 -7.91 4.94
C GLN A 70 8.51 -8.50 3.95
N LEU A 71 7.26 -8.07 4.02
CA LEU A 71 6.21 -8.46 3.08
C LEU A 71 6.18 -7.47 1.93
N SER A 72 6.19 -7.97 0.71
CA SER A 72 6.13 -7.16 -0.51
C SER A 72 4.99 -7.60 -1.42
N GLY A 73 4.48 -6.66 -2.22
CA GLY A 73 3.47 -6.95 -3.21
C GLY A 73 3.51 -6.00 -4.39
N ILE A 74 2.80 -6.41 -5.44
CA ILE A 74 2.57 -5.63 -6.65
C ILE A 74 1.07 -5.61 -6.94
N ALA A 75 0.59 -4.53 -7.54
CA ALA A 75 -0.77 -4.40 -8.01
C ALA A 75 -0.79 -3.60 -9.32
N LEU A 76 -1.59 -4.07 -10.28
CA LEU A 76 -1.99 -3.27 -11.43
C LEU A 76 -3.43 -2.83 -11.18
N ILE A 77 -3.66 -1.52 -11.10
CA ILE A 77 -4.97 -0.94 -10.84
C ILE A 77 -5.46 -0.17 -12.07
N SER A 78 -6.75 -0.23 -12.34
CA SER A 78 -7.41 0.53 -13.41
C SER A 78 -8.33 1.58 -12.80
N VAL A 79 -7.96 2.86 -12.98
CA VAL A 79 -8.77 4.00 -12.56
C VAL A 79 -9.71 4.36 -13.71
N VAL A 80 -10.97 3.90 -13.61
CA VAL A 80 -12.01 4.16 -14.63
C VAL A 80 -12.83 5.42 -14.36
N ALA A 81 -12.73 5.98 -13.15
CA ALA A 81 -13.33 7.25 -12.75
C ALA A 81 -12.39 7.94 -11.76
N ALA A 82 -12.19 9.26 -11.94
CA ALA A 82 -11.35 10.09 -11.09
C ALA A 82 -12.18 11.16 -10.35
N PRO A 83 -11.79 11.56 -9.13
CA PRO A 83 -10.63 11.08 -8.40
C PRO A 83 -10.82 9.66 -7.86
N ALA A 84 -9.71 8.92 -7.75
CA ALA A 84 -9.68 7.62 -7.09
C ALA A 84 -8.63 7.59 -5.98
N VAL A 85 -8.88 6.81 -4.94
CA VAL A 85 -8.03 6.72 -3.76
C VAL A 85 -7.37 5.34 -3.69
N VAL A 86 -6.06 5.34 -3.58
CA VAL A 86 -5.23 4.14 -3.39
C VAL A 86 -4.68 4.13 -1.97
N THR A 87 -4.80 3.01 -1.29
CA THR A 87 -4.26 2.81 0.06
C THR A 87 -3.59 1.44 0.20
N LEU A 88 -2.55 1.37 1.05
CA LEU A 88 -2.04 0.11 1.57
C LEU A 88 -2.82 -0.25 2.84
N VAL A 89 -3.48 -1.40 2.82
CA VAL A 89 -4.35 -1.89 3.90
C VAL A 89 -3.80 -3.16 4.52
N ASN A 90 -3.96 -3.28 5.85
CA ASN A 90 -3.77 -4.53 6.55
C ASN A 90 -5.00 -5.42 6.30
N ALA A 91 -4.77 -6.56 5.65
CA ALA A 91 -5.80 -7.55 5.31
C ALA A 91 -5.70 -8.83 6.17
N THR A 92 -4.90 -8.80 7.24
CA THR A 92 -4.64 -9.96 8.11
C THR A 92 -5.85 -10.40 8.93
N GLY A 93 -6.82 -9.50 9.15
CA GLY A 93 -7.95 -9.72 10.07
C GLY A 93 -7.62 -9.51 11.55
N PHE A 94 -6.36 -9.21 11.85
CA PHE A 94 -5.83 -8.86 13.17
C PHE A 94 -4.94 -7.62 13.07
N THR A 95 -4.68 -6.96 14.20
CA THR A 95 -3.75 -5.83 14.23
C THR A 95 -2.34 -6.33 13.90
N ALA A 96 -1.78 -5.86 12.78
CA ALA A 96 -0.39 -6.10 12.41
C ALA A 96 0.53 -5.07 13.07
N PHE A 97 1.65 -5.53 13.61
CA PHE A 97 2.68 -4.66 14.17
C PHE A 97 3.72 -4.35 13.09
N ILE A 98 4.14 -3.08 13.03
CA ILE A 98 5.21 -2.63 12.15
C ILE A 98 6.53 -2.85 12.84
N ALA A 99 7.51 -3.42 12.14
CA ALA A 99 8.84 -3.65 12.69
C ALA A 99 9.54 -2.31 13.02
N ASP A 100 10.29 -2.29 14.13
CA ASP A 100 11.09 -1.13 14.52
C ASP A 100 12.44 -1.12 13.77
N THR A 101 12.40 -0.75 12.49
CA THR A 101 13.56 -0.61 11.62
C THR A 101 13.66 0.83 11.11
N PRO A 102 14.88 1.33 10.77
CA PRO A 102 15.05 2.71 10.26
C PRO A 102 14.19 3.04 9.04
N VAL A 103 13.87 2.06 8.22
CA VAL A 103 12.86 2.16 7.15
C VAL A 103 11.85 1.04 7.35
N GLN A 104 10.57 1.40 7.44
CA GLN A 104 9.50 0.48 7.81
C GLN A 104 8.63 0.07 6.62
N ALA A 105 8.58 0.88 5.58
CA ALA A 105 7.82 0.59 4.37
C ALA A 105 8.31 1.44 3.19
N SER A 106 7.96 1.02 1.98
CA SER A 106 8.11 1.81 0.76
C SER A 106 6.95 1.54 -0.19
N MET A 107 6.61 2.54 -0.99
CA MET A 107 5.61 2.45 -2.05
C MET A 107 6.06 3.26 -3.27
N ILE A 108 5.84 2.68 -4.44
CA ILE A 108 6.03 3.31 -5.75
C ILE A 108 4.71 3.17 -6.50
N ILE A 109 4.23 4.26 -7.09
CA ILE A 109 3.08 4.28 -7.98
C ILE A 109 3.50 4.92 -9.30
N LEU A 110 3.27 4.23 -10.41
CA LEU A 110 3.60 4.66 -11.76
C LEU A 110 2.35 4.59 -12.64
N GLU A 111 2.04 5.66 -13.37
CA GLU A 111 1.09 5.62 -14.48
C GLU A 111 1.72 4.86 -15.66
N VAL A 112 1.04 3.83 -16.18
CA VAL A 112 1.60 2.95 -17.22
C VAL A 112 0.86 2.98 -18.56
N SER A 113 -0.38 3.47 -18.60
CA SER A 113 -1.15 3.69 -19.85
C SER A 113 -2.39 4.52 -19.64
#